data_AF-A0ABD8B598-F1
#
_entry.id   AF-A0ABD8B598-F1
#
_cell.length_a   1.000
_cell.length_b   1.000
_cell.length_c   1.000
_cell.angle_alpha   90.00
_cell.angle_beta   90.00
_cell.angle_gamma   90.00
#
_symmetry.space_group_name_H-M   'P 1'
#
loop_
_entity.id
_entity.type
_entity.pdbx_description
1 polymer ?
#
loop_
_entity_poly.entity_id
_entity_poly.type
_entity_poly.pdbx_seq_one_letter_code
_entity_poly.pdbx_strand_id
1 'polypeptide(L)'
;MAAPVPGPAPTSNTTIWAAVPALELNRPTDMSSREIRIPLDEVVAVLQDLNELTADIDDPAVAYAQSFRMTGRLHRRYPQLSRVLLNHGLEVAYSDRGLAPRALRDIRTAAAAGRFEVEDRHLALAMTVGAQPALGSLLHAQPDRDDAKSSDLVVRGLLRQFGMTADEAARICSLDLPDLDVVDAAVM
;
A
#
# COMPACT_ATOMS: atom_id res chain seq x y z
N MET A 1 -3.17 66.20 8.38
CA MET A 1 -2.31 65.16 7.78
C MET A 1 -2.18 64.04 8.80
N ALA A 2 -3.07 63.04 8.73
CA ALA A 2 -3.18 61.98 9.72
C ALA A 2 -2.38 60.76 9.26
N ALA A 3 -1.56 60.18 10.15
CA ALA A 3 -0.78 58.98 9.86
C ALA A 3 -1.70 57.75 9.68
N PRO A 4 -1.35 56.79 8.81
CA PRO A 4 -2.17 55.61 8.59
C PRO A 4 -2.16 54.69 9.82
N VAL A 5 -3.34 54.18 10.17
CA VAL A 5 -3.53 53.16 11.21
C VAL A 5 -2.93 51.84 10.72
N PRO A 6 -2.10 51.13 11.52
CA PRO A 6 -1.54 49.85 11.09
C PRO A 6 -2.64 48.79 11.07
N GLY A 7 -2.84 48.15 9.90
CA GLY A 7 -3.72 46.98 9.76
C GLY A 7 -3.16 45.77 10.53
N PRO A 8 -4.01 44.78 10.86
CA PRO A 8 -3.56 43.60 11.60
C PRO A 8 -2.50 42.84 10.80
N ALA A 9 -1.43 42.42 11.48
CA ALA A 9 -0.34 41.62 10.90
C ALA A 9 -0.87 40.29 10.35
N PRO A 10 -0.29 39.75 9.26
CA PRO A 10 -0.68 38.43 8.75
C PRO A 10 -0.34 37.37 9.82
N THR A 11 -1.35 36.63 10.27
CA THR A 11 -1.15 35.49 11.17
C THR A 11 -0.48 34.38 10.38
N SER A 12 0.83 34.23 10.58
CA SER A 12 1.65 33.16 10.03
C SER A 12 1.12 31.79 10.47
N ASN A 13 0.41 31.16 9.54
CA ASN A 13 0.48 29.76 9.13
C ASN A 13 1.50 28.90 9.91
N THR A 14 1.04 28.06 10.85
CA THR A 14 1.59 26.71 11.19
C THR A 14 0.65 26.03 12.21
N THR A 15 -0.52 25.56 11.78
CA THR A 15 -1.37 24.68 12.63
C THR A 15 -2.07 23.57 11.84
N ILE A 16 -1.51 23.15 10.70
CA ILE A 16 -2.11 22.05 9.91
C ILE A 16 -1.48 20.68 10.25
N TRP A 17 -0.40 20.63 11.04
CA TRP A 17 0.29 19.37 11.38
C TRP A 17 0.30 19.00 12.88
N ALA A 18 -0.37 19.75 13.75
CA ALA A 18 -0.18 19.62 15.19
C ALA A 18 -1.02 18.54 15.90
N ALA A 19 -1.78 17.70 15.20
CA ALA A 19 -2.62 16.68 15.85
C ALA A 19 -2.78 15.37 15.06
N VAL A 20 -1.80 15.01 14.23
CA VAL A 20 -1.55 13.59 13.97
C VAL A 20 -0.36 13.28 14.87
N PRO A 21 -0.48 12.44 15.92
CA PRO A 21 0.71 11.90 16.56
C PRO A 21 1.50 11.32 15.40
N ALA A 22 2.66 11.92 15.10
CA ALA A 22 3.47 11.51 13.96
C ALA A 22 3.46 10.00 13.98
N LEU A 23 2.92 9.37 12.92
CA LEU A 23 3.28 7.99 12.70
C LEU A 23 4.81 8.04 12.76
N GLU A 24 5.39 7.44 13.79
CA GLU A 24 6.82 7.34 13.98
C GLU A 24 7.35 6.40 12.89
N LEU A 25 7.18 6.80 11.64
CA LEU A 25 7.46 6.10 10.39
C LEU A 25 8.94 5.79 10.23
N ASN A 26 9.77 6.14 11.22
CA ASN A 26 11.21 6.00 11.12
C ASN A 26 11.94 5.97 12.47
N ARG A 27 11.31 5.54 13.59
CA ARG A 27 12.15 5.15 14.74
C ARG A 27 12.74 3.78 14.43
N PRO A 28 14.08 3.64 14.38
CA PRO A 28 14.68 2.32 14.37
C PRO A 28 14.22 1.61 15.64
N THR A 29 13.45 0.53 15.46
CA THR A 29 13.07 -0.34 16.57
C THR A 29 14.37 -0.91 17.12
N ASP A 30 14.59 -0.80 18.43
CA ASP A 30 15.75 -1.36 19.12
C ASP A 30 15.84 -2.87 18.80
N MET A 31 16.80 -3.23 17.94
CA MET A 31 17.02 -4.60 17.48
C MET A 31 18.06 -5.33 18.34
N SER A 32 17.96 -5.18 19.65
CA SER A 32 18.68 -6.01 20.59
C SER A 32 17.82 -7.21 20.98
N SER A 33 17.85 -8.31 20.19
CA SER A 33 17.88 -9.71 20.64
C SER A 33 17.52 -10.71 19.54
N ARG A 34 18.53 -11.36 18.94
CA ARG A 34 18.53 -12.76 18.43
C ARG A 34 17.37 -13.28 17.53
N GLU A 35 16.48 -12.46 17.02
CA GLU A 35 15.46 -12.89 16.04
C GLU A 35 16.07 -13.09 14.65
N ILE A 36 15.62 -14.15 13.98
CA ILE A 36 15.95 -14.49 12.59
C ILE A 36 15.72 -13.25 11.72
N ARG A 37 16.79 -12.63 11.23
CA ARG A 37 16.70 -11.52 10.29
C ARG A 37 16.32 -12.11 8.94
N ILE A 38 15.02 -12.21 8.66
CA ILE A 38 14.51 -12.52 7.32
C ILE A 38 15.15 -11.50 6.36
N PRO A 39 16.01 -11.94 5.43
CA PRO A 39 16.68 -11.02 4.54
C PRO A 39 15.70 -10.49 3.48
N LEU A 40 15.93 -9.27 3.01
CA LEU A 40 14.99 -8.54 2.14
C LEU A 40 14.66 -9.30 0.84
N ASP A 41 15.60 -10.10 0.33
CA ASP A 41 15.42 -10.95 -0.84
C ASP A 41 14.40 -12.07 -0.62
N GLU A 42 14.37 -12.68 0.57
CA GLU A 42 13.36 -13.68 0.95
C GLU A 42 11.97 -13.04 1.04
N VAL A 43 11.90 -11.86 1.64
CA VAL A 43 10.69 -11.04 1.69
C VAL A 43 10.19 -10.69 0.28
N VAL A 44 11.09 -10.29 -0.61
CA VAL A 44 10.76 -9.99 -2.02
C VAL A 44 10.30 -11.24 -2.76
N ALA A 45 10.89 -12.41 -2.50
CA ALA A 45 10.47 -13.68 -3.10
C ALA A 45 9.04 -14.06 -2.70
N VAL A 46 8.71 -13.98 -1.41
CA VAL A 46 7.33 -14.21 -0.91
C VAL A 46 6.32 -13.31 -1.62
N LEU A 47 6.66 -12.03 -1.77
CA LEU A 47 5.81 -11.09 -2.50
C LEU A 47 5.72 -11.39 -4.00
N GLN A 48 6.74 -12.01 -4.59
CA GLN A 48 6.73 -12.47 -5.98
C GLN A 48 5.87 -13.74 -6.16
N ASP A 49 5.84 -14.66 -5.20
CA ASP A 49 5.03 -15.88 -5.30
C ASP A 49 3.53 -15.57 -5.33
N LEU A 50 3.10 -14.47 -4.69
CA LEU A 50 1.74 -13.93 -4.83
C LEU A 50 1.37 -13.60 -6.28
N ASN A 51 2.32 -13.53 -7.21
CA ASN A 51 2.08 -13.30 -8.63
C ASN A 51 1.35 -14.45 -9.29
N GLU A 52 1.63 -15.69 -8.87
CA GLU A 52 0.96 -16.87 -9.42
C GLU A 52 -0.54 -16.84 -9.09
N LEU A 53 -0.89 -16.30 -7.92
CA LEU A 53 -2.26 -16.23 -7.42
C LEU A 53 -3.18 -15.26 -8.15
N THR A 54 -2.68 -14.50 -9.14
CA THR A 54 -3.55 -13.74 -10.05
C THR A 54 -3.22 -13.96 -11.51
N ALA A 55 -2.41 -14.97 -11.84
CA ALA A 55 -2.00 -15.21 -13.23
C ALA A 55 -3.20 -15.55 -14.13
N ASP A 56 -4.21 -16.21 -13.56
CA ASP A 56 -5.41 -16.70 -14.28
C ASP A 56 -6.60 -15.74 -14.20
N ILE A 57 -6.41 -14.50 -13.73
CA ILE A 57 -7.50 -13.52 -13.63
C ILE A 57 -7.59 -12.71 -14.93
N ASP A 58 -8.67 -12.94 -15.67
CA ASP A 58 -8.94 -12.26 -16.95
C ASP A 58 -9.11 -10.75 -16.82
N ASP A 59 -9.75 -10.29 -15.73
CA ASP A 59 -10.01 -8.88 -15.51
C ASP A 59 -8.82 -8.19 -14.80
N PRO A 60 -8.07 -7.31 -15.48
CA PRO A 60 -6.87 -6.71 -14.90
C PRO A 60 -7.16 -5.80 -13.70
N ALA A 61 -8.37 -5.24 -13.58
CA ALA A 61 -8.76 -4.47 -12.41
C ALA A 61 -8.97 -5.38 -11.18
N VAL A 62 -9.52 -6.58 -11.39
CA VAL A 62 -9.66 -7.61 -10.35
C VAL A 62 -8.30 -8.14 -9.95
N ALA A 63 -7.41 -8.44 -10.90
CA ALA A 63 -6.05 -8.91 -10.62
C ALA A 63 -5.26 -7.91 -9.77
N TYR A 64 -5.30 -6.63 -10.16
CA TYR A 64 -4.71 -5.53 -9.39
C TYR A 64 -5.28 -5.46 -7.97
N ALA A 65 -6.62 -5.50 -7.85
CA ALA A 65 -7.28 -5.36 -6.56
C ALA A 65 -6.98 -6.54 -5.62
N GLN A 66 -7.05 -7.76 -6.14
CA GLN A 66 -6.72 -8.99 -5.42
C GLN A 66 -5.28 -8.95 -4.89
N SER A 67 -4.31 -8.63 -5.75
CA SER A 67 -2.89 -8.49 -5.38
C SER A 67 -2.69 -7.51 -4.22
N PHE A 68 -3.31 -6.33 -4.31
CA PHE A 68 -3.23 -5.32 -3.26
C PHE A 68 -3.84 -5.82 -1.94
N ARG A 69 -5.05 -6.41 -2.02
CA ARG A 69 -5.82 -6.93 -0.89
C ARG A 69 -5.08 -8.05 -0.15
N MET A 70 -4.43 -8.94 -0.88
CA MET A 70 -3.64 -10.04 -0.32
C MET A 70 -2.41 -9.50 0.39
N THR A 71 -1.66 -8.62 -0.28
CA THR A 71 -0.46 -7.99 0.31
C THR A 71 -0.80 -7.20 1.57
N GLY A 72 -1.91 -6.46 1.58
CA GLY A 72 -2.35 -5.72 2.77
C GLY A 72 -2.62 -6.61 3.98
N ARG A 73 -3.18 -7.81 3.77
CA ARG A 73 -3.41 -8.83 4.81
C ARG A 73 -2.11 -9.49 5.28
N LEU A 74 -1.09 -9.59 4.43
CA LEU A 74 0.23 -10.12 4.82
C LEU A 74 0.89 -9.31 5.94
N HIS A 75 0.61 -8.00 6.04
CA HIS A 75 1.13 -7.18 7.13
C HIS A 75 0.73 -7.71 8.51
N ARG A 76 -0.47 -8.31 8.61
CA ARG A 76 -0.96 -8.93 9.84
C ARG A 76 -0.52 -10.39 9.97
N ARG A 77 -0.56 -11.15 8.88
CA ARG A 77 -0.20 -12.58 8.87
C ARG A 77 1.28 -12.81 9.18
N TYR A 78 2.16 -11.97 8.66
CA TYR A 78 3.63 -12.06 8.86
C TYR A 78 4.20 -10.71 9.35
N PRO A 79 4.00 -10.34 10.62
CA PRO A 79 4.38 -9.02 11.14
C PRO A 79 5.91 -8.78 11.12
N GLN A 80 6.72 -9.83 11.20
CA GLN A 80 8.19 -9.74 11.09
C GLN A 80 8.64 -9.40 9.65
N LEU A 81 8.13 -10.14 8.65
CA LEU A 81 8.34 -9.86 7.23
C LEU A 81 7.89 -8.43 6.88
N SER A 82 6.71 -8.05 7.40
CA SER A 82 6.19 -6.70 7.22
C SER A 82 7.11 -5.63 7.80
N ARG A 83 7.75 -5.84 8.95
CA ARG A 83 8.69 -4.87 9.52
C ARG A 83 9.93 -4.71 8.66
N VAL A 84 10.44 -5.80 8.08
CA VAL A 84 11.54 -5.74 7.11
C VAL A 84 11.14 -4.87 5.91
N LEU A 85 9.98 -5.12 5.28
CA LEU A 85 9.46 -4.28 4.19
C LEU A 85 9.40 -2.80 4.56
N LEU A 86 8.83 -2.49 5.72
CA LEU A 86 8.63 -1.12 6.16
C LEU A 86 9.95 -0.40 6.49
N ASN A 87 10.95 -1.11 7.03
CA ASN A 87 12.26 -0.55 7.34
C ASN A 87 13.08 -0.22 6.08
N HIS A 88 12.86 -0.92 4.98
CA HIS A 88 13.46 -0.59 3.68
C HIS A 88 12.66 0.47 2.90
N GLY A 89 11.47 0.86 3.40
CA GLY A 89 10.70 2.00 2.92
C GLY A 89 10.39 1.96 1.42
N LEU A 90 10.54 3.13 0.76
CA LEU A 90 10.29 3.26 -0.68
C LEU A 90 11.38 2.63 -1.57
N GLU A 91 12.50 2.16 -1.01
CA GLU A 91 13.53 1.49 -1.79
C GLU A 91 12.99 0.19 -2.44
N VAL A 92 12.18 -0.56 -1.68
CA VAL A 92 11.49 -1.76 -2.18
C VAL A 92 10.40 -1.39 -3.21
N ALA A 93 9.74 -0.25 -3.02
CA ALA A 93 8.68 0.24 -3.88
C ALA A 93 9.14 0.58 -5.31
N TYR A 94 10.43 0.82 -5.51
CA TYR A 94 11.03 1.09 -6.82
C TYR A 94 12.06 0.03 -7.24
N SER A 95 12.13 -1.09 -6.52
CA SER A 95 12.92 -2.24 -6.96
C SER A 95 12.38 -2.79 -8.29
N ASP A 96 13.31 -3.30 -9.10
CA ASP A 96 13.04 -4.11 -10.29
C ASP A 96 12.48 -5.51 -9.96
N ARG A 97 12.37 -5.86 -8.67
CA ARG A 97 11.82 -7.11 -8.16
C ARG A 97 10.65 -6.85 -7.20
N GLY A 98 9.91 -7.89 -6.84
CA GLY A 98 8.75 -7.79 -5.94
C GLY A 98 7.45 -7.34 -6.62
N LEU A 99 6.61 -6.59 -5.90
CA LEU A 99 5.26 -6.22 -6.35
C LEU A 99 5.21 -5.03 -7.30
N ALA A 100 6.18 -4.12 -7.25
CA ALA A 100 6.13 -2.89 -8.04
C ALA A 100 6.13 -3.13 -9.56
N PRO A 101 6.98 -4.03 -10.11
CA PRO A 101 6.92 -4.39 -11.54
C PRO A 101 5.54 -4.96 -11.95
N ARG A 102 4.94 -5.79 -11.10
CA ARG A 102 3.60 -6.35 -11.35
C ARG A 102 2.51 -5.30 -11.25
N ALA A 103 2.50 -4.49 -10.20
CA ALA A 103 1.52 -3.42 -10.05
C ALA A 103 1.54 -2.50 -11.26
N LEU A 104 2.73 -2.17 -11.78
CA LEU A 104 2.87 -1.39 -13.01
C LEU A 104 2.34 -2.13 -14.25
N ARG A 105 2.59 -3.44 -14.38
CA ARG A 105 2.02 -4.28 -15.44
C ARG A 105 0.49 -4.31 -15.38
N ASP A 106 -0.08 -4.52 -14.21
CA ASP A 106 -1.53 -4.63 -14.01
C ASP A 106 -2.20 -3.27 -14.29
N ILE A 107 -1.61 -2.15 -13.83
CA ILE A 107 -2.05 -0.78 -14.16
C ILE A 107 -2.00 -0.54 -15.68
N ARG A 108 -0.91 -0.94 -16.35
CA ARG A 108 -0.77 -0.80 -17.81
C ARG A 108 -1.83 -1.61 -18.55
N THR A 109 -2.08 -2.84 -18.11
CA THR A 109 -3.04 -3.75 -18.71
C THR A 109 -4.48 -3.27 -18.51
N ALA A 110 -4.81 -2.84 -17.29
CA ALA A 110 -6.12 -2.26 -16.97
C ALA A 110 -6.38 -0.96 -17.76
N ALA A 111 -5.37 -0.10 -17.92
CA ALA A 111 -5.49 1.10 -18.74
C ALA A 111 -5.66 0.75 -20.23
N ALA A 112 -4.90 -0.21 -20.75
CA ALA A 112 -5.03 -0.66 -22.14
C ALA A 112 -6.39 -1.30 -22.43
N ALA A 113 -6.97 -1.99 -21.45
CA ALA A 113 -8.31 -2.56 -21.51
C ALA A 113 -9.45 -1.54 -21.26
N GLY A 114 -9.12 -0.26 -21.02
CA GLY A 114 -10.10 0.79 -20.71
C GLY A 114 -10.78 0.63 -19.34
N ARG A 115 -10.25 -0.22 -18.46
CA ARG A 115 -10.75 -0.38 -17.08
C ARG A 115 -10.29 0.77 -16.19
N PHE A 116 -9.07 1.28 -16.42
CA PHE A 116 -8.49 2.41 -15.70
C PHE A 116 -8.34 3.64 -16.60
N GLU A 117 -8.72 4.80 -16.07
CA GLU A 117 -8.51 6.13 -16.65
C GLU A 117 -7.35 6.81 -15.93
N VAL A 118 -6.12 6.47 -16.33
CA VAL A 118 -4.89 7.02 -15.73
C VAL A 118 -4.07 7.78 -16.77
N GLU A 119 -3.79 9.06 -16.50
CA GLU A 119 -2.96 9.90 -17.37
C GLU A 119 -1.47 9.49 -17.31
N ASP A 120 -0.95 9.32 -16.09
CA ASP A 120 0.42 8.89 -15.82
C ASP A 120 0.42 7.57 -15.04
N ARG A 121 0.89 6.51 -15.70
CA ARG A 121 0.94 5.15 -15.14
C ARG A 121 2.02 5.00 -14.05
N HIS A 122 3.08 5.80 -14.11
CA HIS A 122 4.11 5.80 -13.07
C HIS A 122 3.62 6.56 -11.84
N LEU A 123 2.82 7.61 -12.01
CA LEU A 123 2.14 8.26 -10.89
C LEU A 123 1.08 7.35 -10.25
N ALA A 124 0.32 6.61 -11.07
CA ALA A 124 -0.58 5.57 -10.58
C ALA A 124 0.16 4.52 -9.74
N LEU A 125 1.30 4.03 -10.24
CA LEU A 125 2.17 3.13 -9.48
C LEU A 125 2.64 3.77 -8.17
N ALA A 126 3.13 5.02 -8.20
CA ALA A 126 3.62 5.72 -7.02
C ALA A 126 2.55 5.82 -5.92
N MET A 127 1.28 6.06 -6.28
CA MET A 127 0.16 6.03 -5.34
C MET A 127 -0.05 4.63 -4.76
N THR A 128 -0.03 3.58 -5.58
CA THR A 128 -0.17 2.19 -5.12
C THR A 128 0.95 1.80 -4.14
N VAL A 129 2.20 2.02 -4.52
CA VAL A 129 3.37 1.62 -3.72
C VAL A 129 3.62 2.54 -2.53
N GLY A 130 3.03 3.73 -2.50
CA GLY A 130 2.97 4.57 -1.29
C GLY A 130 1.86 4.14 -0.33
N ALA A 131 0.69 3.74 -0.86
CA ALA A 131 -0.45 3.34 -0.04
C ALA A 131 -0.20 2.03 0.72
N GLN A 132 0.48 1.06 0.11
CA GLN A 132 0.73 -0.25 0.72
C GLN A 132 1.57 -0.18 2.02
N PRO A 133 2.79 0.41 2.04
CA PRO A 133 3.56 0.55 3.27
C PRO A 133 2.87 1.46 4.29
N ALA A 134 2.16 2.50 3.86
CA ALA A 134 1.38 3.34 4.78
C ALA A 134 0.27 2.55 5.49
N LEU A 135 -0.41 1.65 4.77
CA LEU A 135 -1.36 0.70 5.35
C LEU A 135 -0.65 -0.24 6.34
N GLY A 136 0.48 -0.82 5.97
CA GLY A 136 1.28 -1.67 6.86
C GLY A 136 1.65 -0.96 8.16
N SER A 137 2.21 0.25 8.08
CA SER A 137 2.55 1.06 9.27
C SER A 137 1.32 1.33 10.15
N LEU A 138 0.17 1.62 9.56
CA LEU A 138 -1.08 1.84 10.30
C LEU A 138 -1.53 0.57 11.04
N LEU A 139 -1.42 -0.60 10.40
CA LEU A 139 -1.79 -1.89 11.00
C LEU A 139 -0.87 -2.29 12.16
N HIS A 140 0.44 -2.00 12.06
CA HIS A 140 1.37 -2.18 13.18
C HIS A 140 1.08 -1.22 14.34
N ALA A 141 0.72 0.02 14.04
CA ALA A 141 0.38 1.03 15.05
C ALA A 141 -0.98 0.78 15.73
N GLN A 142 -1.88 0.01 15.10
CA GLN A 142 -3.23 -0.27 15.60
C GLN A 142 -3.49 -1.79 15.63
N PRO A 143 -3.02 -2.50 16.68
CA PRO A 143 -3.15 -3.95 16.76
C PRO A 143 -4.59 -4.48 16.67
N ASP A 144 -5.59 -3.72 17.10
CA ASP A 144 -7.00 -4.15 17.03
C ASP A 144 -7.68 -3.81 15.69
N ARG A 145 -6.99 -3.13 14.77
CA ARG A 145 -7.53 -2.77 13.46
C ARG A 145 -7.61 -4.01 12.57
N ASP A 146 -8.81 -4.20 12.02
CA ASP A 146 -9.11 -5.17 10.96
C ASP A 146 -8.29 -4.87 9.70
N ASP A 147 -7.40 -5.79 9.36
CA ASP A 147 -6.49 -5.73 8.22
C ASP A 147 -7.21 -5.98 6.89
N ALA A 148 -8.12 -6.95 6.85
CA ALA A 148 -8.91 -7.28 5.67
C ALA A 148 -9.76 -6.08 5.25
N LYS A 149 -10.54 -5.53 6.18
CA LYS A 149 -11.36 -4.34 5.94
C LYS A 149 -10.52 -3.13 5.56
N SER A 150 -9.38 -2.91 6.22
CA SER A 150 -8.51 -1.77 5.91
C SER A 150 -7.89 -1.89 4.51
N SER A 151 -7.43 -3.08 4.12
CA SER A 151 -6.90 -3.36 2.78
C SER A 151 -7.95 -3.11 1.69
N ASP A 152 -9.18 -3.59 1.92
CA ASP A 152 -10.28 -3.44 0.99
C ASP A 152 -10.71 -1.97 0.84
N LEU A 153 -10.70 -1.20 1.93
CA LEU A 153 -11.01 0.23 1.89
C LEU A 153 -9.97 1.03 1.10
N VAL A 154 -8.68 0.75 1.28
CA VAL A 154 -7.59 1.46 0.57
C VAL A 154 -7.65 1.15 -0.92
N VAL A 155 -7.73 -0.12 -1.31
CA VAL A 155 -7.76 -0.48 -2.73
C VAL A 155 -9.03 0.04 -3.42
N ARG A 156 -10.18 0.04 -2.74
CA ARG A 156 -11.41 0.61 -3.28
C ARG A 156 -11.26 2.11 -3.57
N GLY A 157 -10.52 2.83 -2.73
CA GLY A 157 -10.14 4.22 -2.98
C GLY A 157 -9.27 4.37 -4.22
N LEU A 158 -8.25 3.52 -4.37
CA LEU A 158 -7.36 3.51 -5.53
C LEU A 158 -8.09 3.17 -6.84
N LEU A 159 -8.96 2.15 -6.84
CA LEU A 159 -9.77 1.80 -8.02
C LEU A 159 -10.62 2.99 -8.49
N ARG A 160 -11.25 3.70 -7.55
CA ARG A 160 -12.03 4.91 -7.86
C ARG A 160 -11.15 6.04 -8.36
N GLN A 161 -9.99 6.23 -7.74
CA GLN A 161 -8.99 7.21 -8.20
C GLN A 161 -8.52 6.92 -9.63
N PHE A 162 -8.52 5.65 -10.03
CA PHE A 162 -8.16 5.21 -11.38
C PHE A 162 -9.35 5.16 -12.33
N GLY A 163 -10.46 5.84 -12.02
CA GLY A 163 -11.59 6.01 -12.93
C GLY A 163 -12.70 4.96 -12.80
N MET A 164 -12.59 3.97 -11.91
CA MET A 164 -13.67 3.01 -11.70
C MET A 164 -14.85 3.62 -10.95
N THR A 165 -16.06 3.20 -11.30
CA THR A 165 -17.26 3.60 -10.56
C THR A 165 -17.23 3.09 -9.12
N ALA A 166 -17.95 3.76 -8.21
CA ALA A 166 -18.04 3.35 -6.82
C ALA A 166 -18.61 1.93 -6.65
N ASP A 167 -19.65 1.60 -7.44
CA ASP A 167 -20.32 0.30 -7.38
C ASP A 167 -19.41 -0.80 -7.88
N GLU A 168 -18.71 -0.58 -8.98
CA GLU A 168 -17.80 -1.58 -9.52
C GLU A 168 -16.59 -1.81 -8.62
N ALA A 169 -15.98 -0.73 -8.10
CA ALA A 169 -14.91 -0.85 -7.13
C ALA A 169 -15.37 -1.61 -5.87
N ALA A 170 -16.60 -1.38 -5.40
CA ALA A 170 -17.18 -2.13 -4.29
C ALA A 170 -17.38 -3.62 -4.63
N ARG A 171 -17.90 -3.95 -5.81
CA ARG A 171 -18.06 -5.33 -6.26
C ARG A 171 -16.73 -6.08 -6.35
N ILE A 172 -15.71 -5.45 -6.94
CA ILE A 172 -14.37 -6.05 -7.06
C ILE A 172 -13.78 -6.33 -5.67
N CYS A 173 -13.93 -5.40 -4.73
CA CYS A 173 -13.43 -5.57 -3.37
C CYS A 173 -14.25 -6.58 -2.54
N SER A 174 -15.43 -6.99 -3.00
CA SER A 174 -16.23 -8.05 -2.35
C SER A 174 -15.97 -9.45 -2.91
N LEU A 175 -15.18 -9.57 -3.99
CA LEU A 175 -14.82 -10.88 -4.52
C LEU A 175 -14.01 -11.67 -3.50
N ASP A 176 -14.19 -12.99 -3.51
CA ASP A 176 -13.43 -13.90 -2.67
C ASP A 176 -11.94 -13.80 -3.01
N LEU A 177 -11.11 -13.97 -1.99
CA LEU A 177 -9.67 -14.06 -2.16
C LEU A 177 -9.24 -15.52 -2.05
N PRO A 178 -8.22 -15.94 -2.81
CA PRO A 178 -7.58 -17.23 -2.56
C PRO A 178 -6.95 -17.23 -1.17
N ASP A 179 -6.81 -18.42 -0.59
CA ASP A 179 -6.13 -18.56 0.70
C ASP A 179 -4.65 -18.16 0.60
N LEU A 180 -4.16 -17.51 1.64
CA LEU A 180 -2.74 -17.13 1.77
C LEU A 180 -1.91 -18.26 2.38
N ASP A 181 -2.49 -19.41 2.69
CA ASP A 181 -1.77 -20.60 3.17
C ASP A 181 -0.63 -21.04 2.23
N VAL A 182 -0.73 -20.77 0.92
CA VAL A 182 0.37 -21.00 -0.03
C VAL A 182 1.63 -20.18 0.29
N VAL A 183 1.47 -19.05 0.98
CA VAL A 183 2.59 -18.20 1.44
C VAL A 183 3.25 -18.80 2.67
N ASP A 184 2.53 -19.58 3.50
CA ASP A 184 3.14 -20.27 4.64
C ASP A 184 4.23 -21.24 4.20
N ALA A 185 4.07 -21.88 3.03
CA ALA A 185 5.06 -22.80 2.49
C ALA A 185 6.32 -22.10 1.95
N ALA A 186 6.23 -20.79 1.63
CA ALA A 186 7.35 -19.99 1.13
C ALA A 186 8.11 -19.24 2.24
N VAL A 187 7.47 -19.05 3.39
CA VAL A 187 8.04 -18.37 4.58
C VAL A 187 8.61 -19.39 5.61
N MET A 188 8.38 -20.69 5.43
CA MET A 188 8.86 -21.80 6.29
C MET A 188 10.02 -22.56 5.65
#